data_AF-A0A366XWQ1-F1
#
_entry.id   AF-A0A366XWQ1-F1
#
_cell.length_a   1.000
_cell.length_b   1.000
_cell.length_c   1.000
_cell.angle_alpha   90.00
_cell.angle_beta   90.00
_cell.angle_gamma   90.00
#
_symmetry.space_group_name_H-M   'P 1'
#
loop_
_entity.id
_entity.type
_entity.pdbx_description
1 polymer ?
#
loop_
_entity_poly.entity_id
_entity_poly.type
_entity_poly.pdbx_seq_one_letter_code
_entity_poly.pdbx_strand_id
1 'polypeptide(L)'
;MRKITLEEINKRVQTKGRSVDYAVNKFRSKTKDEGWTMGRVRPRDSDEVLALNRLSRMKLRNAMKSGKVQYDKERRVFLVAEYLRG
;
A
#
# COMPACT_ATOMS: atom_id res chain seq x y z
N MET A 1 21.28 3.11 -35.68
CA MET A 1 20.77 2.75 -34.33
C MET A 1 21.67 1.71 -33.72
N ARG A 2 22.28 1.95 -32.55
CA ARG A 2 23.10 0.94 -31.87
C ARG A 2 22.19 -0.16 -31.30
N LYS A 3 22.47 -1.42 -31.64
CA LYS A 3 21.76 -2.59 -31.09
C LYS A 3 22.24 -2.79 -29.65
N ILE A 4 21.33 -2.67 -28.70
CA ILE A 4 21.58 -2.90 -27.27
C ILE A 4 21.17 -4.34 -26.97
N THR A 5 21.99 -5.08 -26.23
CA THR A 5 21.67 -6.46 -25.86
C THR A 5 20.68 -6.51 -24.69
N LEU A 6 19.96 -7.62 -24.54
CA LEU A 6 19.02 -7.81 -23.41
C LEU A 6 19.72 -7.67 -22.05
N GLU A 7 20.98 -8.11 -21.95
CA GLU A 7 21.80 -7.98 -20.75
C GLU A 7 22.11 -6.52 -20.41
N GLU A 8 22.42 -5.70 -21.42
CA GLU A 8 22.66 -4.27 -21.24
C GLU A 8 21.40 -3.51 -20.83
N ILE A 9 20.23 -3.92 -21.34
CA ILE A 9 18.93 -3.38 -20.92
C ILE A 9 18.70 -3.71 -19.44
N ASN A 10 18.87 -4.96 -19.05
CA ASN A 10 18.68 -5.41 -17.67
C ASN A 10 19.64 -4.71 -16.70
N LYS A 11 20.92 -4.56 -17.07
CA LYS A 11 21.90 -3.81 -16.27
C LYS A 11 21.48 -2.35 -16.09
N ARG A 12 21.00 -1.69 -17.16
CA ARG A 12 20.52 -0.30 -17.11
C ARG A 12 19.26 -0.15 -16.25
N VAL A 13 18.32 -1.09 -16.33
CA VAL A 13 17.11 -1.10 -15.50
C VAL A 13 17.47 -1.27 -14.03
N GLN A 14 18.39 -2.19 -13.70
CA GLN A 14 18.84 -2.39 -12.32
C GLN A 14 19.61 -1.18 -11.76
N THR A 15 20.48 -0.54 -12.56
CA THR A 15 21.20 0.67 -12.11
C THR A 15 20.25 1.85 -11.93
N LYS A 16 19.30 2.05 -12.84
CA LYS A 16 18.25 3.07 -12.68
C LYS A 16 17.34 2.78 -11.50
N GLY A 17 16.95 1.52 -11.28
CA GLY A 17 16.15 1.11 -10.12
C GLY A 17 16.85 1.49 -8.82
N ARG A 18 18.13 1.14 -8.67
CA ARG A 18 18.93 1.48 -7.48
C ARG A 18 19.07 2.99 -7.25
N SER A 19 19.25 3.78 -8.31
CA SER A 19 19.37 5.24 -8.16
C SER A 19 18.04 5.91 -7.81
N VAL A 20 16.93 5.42 -8.38
CA VAL A 20 15.58 5.87 -8.05
C VAL A 20 15.23 5.50 -6.61
N ASP A 21 15.49 4.27 -6.20
CA ASP A 21 15.24 3.81 -4.82
C ASP A 21 16.05 4.63 -3.82
N TYR A 22 17.33 4.90 -4.12
CA TYR A 22 18.16 5.77 -3.30
C TYR A 22 17.60 7.19 -3.19
N ALA A 23 17.19 7.79 -4.31
CA ALA A 23 16.61 9.14 -4.32
C ALA A 23 15.29 9.20 -3.55
N VAL A 24 14.41 8.21 -3.72
CA VAL A 24 13.14 8.09 -3.00
C VAL A 24 13.38 7.93 -1.49
N ASN A 25 14.34 7.09 -1.09
CA ASN A 25 14.66 6.89 0.32
C ASN A 25 15.28 8.13 0.96
N LYS A 26 16.17 8.84 0.24
CA LYS A 26 16.75 10.11 0.69
C LYS A 26 15.71 11.23 0.81
N PHE A 27 14.72 11.25 -0.08
CA PHE A 27 13.59 12.16 0.04
C PHE A 27 12.75 11.82 1.29
N ARG A 28 12.39 10.54 1.46
CA ARG A 28 11.62 10.06 2.62
C ARG A 28 12.29 10.36 3.96
N SER A 29 13.61 10.19 4.06
CA SER A 29 14.35 10.51 5.28
C SER A 29 14.23 11.99 5.63
N LYS A 30 14.42 12.88 4.65
CA LYS A 30 14.26 14.33 4.85
C LYS A 30 12.85 14.72 5.25
N THR A 31 11.84 14.14 4.61
CA THR A 31 10.43 14.42 4.95
C THR A 31 10.07 13.98 6.38
N LYS A 32 10.75 12.97 6.92
CA LYS A 32 10.57 12.52 8.30
C LYS A 32 11.16 13.53 9.30
N ASP A 33 12.34 14.06 8.99
CA ASP A 33 13.05 15.02 9.84
C ASP A 33 12.36 16.39 9.87
N GLU A 34 11.74 16.80 8.75
CA GLU A 34 11.00 18.07 8.63
C GLU A 34 9.55 17.98 9.15
N GLY A 35 9.15 16.84 9.73
CA GLY A 35 7.81 16.67 10.30
C GLY A 35 6.69 16.62 9.26
N TRP A 36 7.01 16.41 7.97
CA TRP A 36 5.99 16.27 6.93
C TRP A 36 5.26 14.95 7.16
N THR A 37 4.03 15.03 7.64
CA THR A 37 3.12 13.89 7.64
C THR A 37 2.76 13.55 6.20
N MET A 38 3.56 12.67 5.59
CA MET A 38 3.33 12.08 4.26
C MET A 38 2.10 11.17 4.21
N GLY A 39 1.43 10.98 5.35
CA GLY A 39 0.13 10.32 5.44
C GLY A 39 -0.95 11.21 4.84
N ARG A 40 -1.36 10.90 3.62
CA ARG A 40 -2.50 11.56 3.00
C ARG A 40 -3.78 11.11 3.71
N VAL A 41 -4.54 12.06 4.24
CA VAL A 41 -5.80 11.79 4.97
C VAL A 41 -7.01 11.70 4.03
N ARG A 42 -6.94 12.31 2.84
CA ARG A 42 -8.06 12.40 1.87
C ARG A 42 -7.68 11.94 0.45
N PRO A 43 -8.59 11.29 -0.29
CA PRO A 43 -8.42 11.00 -1.72
C PRO A 43 -8.36 12.27 -2.57
N ARG A 44 -7.73 12.20 -3.75
CA ARG A 44 -7.57 13.29 -4.73
C ARG A 44 -8.78 13.45 -5.63
N ASP A 45 -9.38 12.32 -6.04
CA ASP A 45 -10.46 12.27 -7.01
C ASP A 45 -11.45 11.14 -6.67
N SER A 46 -12.57 11.11 -7.40
CA SER A 46 -13.61 10.09 -7.25
C SER A 46 -13.12 8.67 -7.56
N ASP A 47 -12.16 8.55 -8.47
CA ASP A 47 -11.65 7.25 -8.90
C ASP A 47 -10.77 6.61 -7.82
N GLU A 48 -9.98 7.42 -7.11
CA GLU A 48 -9.22 7.03 -5.93
C GLU A 48 -10.17 6.61 -4.80
N VAL A 49 -11.31 7.29 -4.61
CA VAL A 49 -12.35 6.86 -3.66
C VAL A 49 -12.90 5.48 -4.03
N LEU A 50 -13.23 5.25 -5.32
CA LEU A 50 -13.73 3.97 -5.79
C LEU A 50 -12.70 2.85 -5.62
N ALA A 51 -11.44 3.13 -5.94
CA ALA A 51 -10.34 2.19 -5.77
C ALA A 51 -10.11 1.84 -4.29
N LEU A 52 -10.10 2.82 -3.39
CA LEU A 52 -9.97 2.61 -1.95
C LEU A 52 -11.16 1.81 -1.39
N ASN A 53 -12.38 2.12 -1.81
CA ASN A 53 -13.56 1.36 -1.42
C ASN A 53 -13.49 -0.10 -1.88
N ARG A 54 -13.03 -0.34 -3.11
CA ARG A 54 -12.83 -1.70 -3.63
C ARG A 54 -11.78 -2.45 -2.81
N LEU A 55 -10.65 -1.82 -2.50
CA LEU A 55 -9.60 -2.41 -1.68
C LEU A 55 -10.10 -2.75 -0.27
N SER A 56 -10.83 -1.83 0.37
CA SER A 56 -11.40 -2.05 1.70
C SER A 56 -12.40 -3.21 1.72
N ARG A 57 -13.30 -3.29 0.73
CA ARG A 57 -14.25 -4.41 0.58
C ARG A 57 -13.53 -5.75 0.39
N MET A 58 -12.48 -5.77 -0.43
CA MET A 58 -11.68 -6.97 -0.65
C MET A 58 -10.97 -7.42 0.63
N LYS A 59 -10.34 -6.48 1.36
CA LYS A 59 -9.70 -6.76 2.64
C LYS A 59 -10.68 -7.34 3.66
N LEU A 60 -11.87 -6.76 3.80
CA LEU A 60 -12.91 -7.26 4.69
C LEU A 60 -13.32 -8.70 4.32
N ARG A 61 -13.61 -8.97 3.05
CA ARG A 61 -13.98 -10.32 2.59
C ARG A 61 -12.88 -11.34 2.86
N ASN A 62 -11.63 -10.98 2.61
CA ASN A 62 -10.49 -11.86 2.88
C ASN A 62 -10.33 -12.10 4.39
N ALA A 63 -10.50 -11.06 5.22
CA ALA A 63 -10.44 -11.18 6.66
C ALA A 63 -11.55 -12.09 7.21
N MET A 64 -12.78 -11.98 6.68
CA MET A 64 -13.89 -12.87 6.99
C MET A 64 -13.61 -14.32 6.59
N LYS A 65 -13.09 -14.55 5.38
CA LYS A 65 -12.70 -15.90 4.93
C LYS A 65 -11.62 -16.53 5.81
N SER A 66 -10.67 -15.72 6.27
CA SER A 66 -9.59 -16.17 7.17
C SER A 66 -10.02 -16.34 8.63
N GLY A 67 -11.28 -16.05 8.98
CA GLY A 67 -11.78 -16.11 10.36
C GLY A 67 -11.31 -14.97 11.27
N LYS A 68 -10.49 -14.03 10.77
CA LYS A 68 -10.01 -12.86 11.54
C LYS A 68 -11.11 -11.86 11.87
N VAL A 69 -12.14 -11.80 11.04
CA VAL A 69 -13.31 -10.95 11.25
C VAL A 69 -14.57 -11.82 11.19
N GLN A 70 -15.41 -11.74 12.20
CA GLN A 70 -16.68 -12.44 12.25
C GLN A 70 -17.81 -11.43 12.37
N TYR A 71 -18.92 -11.70 11.67
CA TYR A 71 -20.11 -10.87 11.79
C TYR A 71 -21.05 -11.48 12.83
N ASP A 72 -21.29 -10.73 13.91
CA ASP A 72 -22.29 -11.06 14.92
C ASP A 72 -23.65 -10.50 14.45
N LYS A 73 -24.60 -11.40 14.18
CA LYS A 73 -25.92 -11.06 13.66
C LYS A 73 -26.84 -10.43 14.71
N GLU A 74 -26.67 -10.78 15.98
CA GLU A 74 -27.54 -10.29 17.06
C GLU A 74 -27.21 -8.85 17.37
N ARG A 75 -25.91 -8.55 17.50
CA ARG A 75 -25.42 -7.19 17.79
C ARG A 75 -25.23 -6.34 16.54
N ARG A 76 -25.26 -6.95 15.35
CA ARG A 76 -24.98 -6.30 14.04
C ARG A 76 -23.61 -5.63 13.99
N VAL A 77 -22.61 -6.27 14.59
CA VAL A 77 -21.22 -5.77 14.65
C VAL A 77 -20.23 -6.74 14.04
N PHE A 78 -19.09 -6.23 13.60
CA PHE A 78 -17.94 -7.05 13.22
C PHE A 78 -17.03 -7.24 14.44
N LEU A 79 -16.85 -8.49 14.85
CA LEU A 79 -15.87 -8.90 15.84
C LEU A 79 -14.54 -9.12 15.12
N VAL A 80 -13.49 -8.43 15.58
CA VAL A 80 -12.15 -8.53 15.02
C VAL A 80 -11.27 -9.23 16.04
N ALA A 81 -10.66 -10.35 15.66
CA ALA A 81 -9.90 -11.21 16.56
C ALA A 81 -8.79 -10.45 17.32
N GLU A 82 -8.13 -9.49 16.68
CA GLU A 82 -7.05 -8.67 17.27
C GLU A 82 -7.52 -7.74 18.41
N TYR A 83 -8.82 -7.42 18.46
CA TYR A 83 -9.40 -6.52 19.47
C TYR A 83 -10.27 -7.24 20.50
N LEU A 84 -10.48 -8.55 20.34
CA LEU A 84 -11.09 -9.37 21.37
C LEU A 84 -10.07 -9.54 22.50
N ARG A 85 -10.25 -8.79 23.60
CA ARG A 85 -9.48 -8.99 24.84
C ARG A 85 -9.80 -10.38 25.37
N GLY A 86 -8.85 -11.31 25.27
CA GLY A 86 -8.79 -12.53 26.06
C GLY A 86 -8.11 -12.29 27.39
#